data_AF-A0A7S2YDX8-F1
#
_entry.id   AF-A0A7S2YDX8-F1
#
_cell.length_a   1.000
_cell.length_b   1.000
_cell.length_c   1.000
_cell.angle_alpha   90.00
_cell.angle_beta   90.00
_cell.angle_gamma   90.00
#
_symmetry.space_group_name_H-M   'P 1'
#
loop_
_entity.id
_entity.type
_entity.pdbx_description
1 polymer ?
#
loop_
_entity_poly.entity_id
_entity_poly.type
_entity_poly.pdbx_seq_one_letter_code
_entity_poly.pdbx_strand_id
1 'polypeptide(L)'
;AENAGMLVLDAKAPFAMGQVMNKVTSRIKNKNTLFSDQMLVLAPMVNEAEEWRRVFVDRFREVYRVDPVFRSQVLFNTTDSSMEMGSFLPGDAHFIERLKAVNEKIEARNAAAGLLSDLRTIEGAIFPLVEDPQPTVFSLPGDYDQRGPYEQWK
;
A
#
# COMPACT_ATOMS: atom_id res chain seq x y z
N ALA A 1 4.21 5.70 -21.66
CA ALA A 1 4.24 6.21 -20.28
C ALA A 1 2.81 6.13 -19.78
N GLU A 2 2.49 5.16 -18.93
CA GLU A 2 1.19 5.12 -18.27
C GLU A 2 1.08 6.34 -17.36
N ASN A 3 -0.05 7.04 -17.42
CA ASN A 3 -0.31 8.21 -16.58
C ASN A 3 -0.54 7.74 -15.14
N ALA A 4 0.55 7.61 -14.37
CA ALA A 4 0.47 7.36 -12.94
C ALA A 4 -0.07 8.62 -12.24
N GLY A 5 -1.24 8.50 -11.61
CA GLY A 5 -1.82 9.58 -10.83
C GLY A 5 -1.13 9.68 -9.47
N MET A 6 -0.97 10.89 -8.93
CA MET A 6 -0.46 11.07 -7.57
C MET A 6 -1.35 12.04 -6.80
N LEU A 7 -1.75 11.64 -5.59
CA LEU A 7 -2.45 12.49 -4.63
C LEU A 7 -1.58 12.65 -3.39
N VAL A 8 -1.23 13.91 -3.09
CA VAL A 8 -0.46 14.25 -1.91
C VAL A 8 -1.34 15.11 -0.99
N LEU A 9 -1.57 14.61 0.22
CA LEU A 9 -2.20 15.38 1.29
C LEU A 9 -1.12 16.07 2.12
N ASP A 10 -0.73 17.27 1.69
CA ASP A 10 0.28 18.06 2.41
C ASP A 10 -0.15 18.39 3.85
N ALA A 11 0.82 18.71 4.71
CA ALA A 11 0.65 19.02 6.13
C ALA A 11 -0.36 20.14 6.41
N LYS A 12 -0.58 21.04 5.44
CA LYS A 12 -1.55 22.15 5.55
C LYS A 12 -2.96 21.80 5.10
N ALA A 13 -3.19 20.59 4.58
CA ALA A 13 -4.49 20.18 4.10
C ALA A 13 -5.49 20.13 5.28
N PRO A 14 -6.61 20.88 5.22
CA PRO A 14 -7.60 20.85 6.28
C PRO A 14 -8.44 19.58 6.20
N PHE A 15 -9.00 19.16 7.34
CA PHE A 15 -9.88 18.00 7.42
C PHE A 15 -11.05 18.05 6.40
N ALA A 16 -11.62 19.24 6.20
CA ALA A 16 -12.68 19.46 5.21
C ALA A 16 -12.25 19.05 3.79
N MET A 17 -10.98 19.27 3.41
CA MET A 17 -10.45 18.84 2.12
C MET A 17 -10.41 17.30 2.04
N GLY A 18 -10.00 16.63 3.12
CA GLY A 18 -10.07 15.17 3.22
C GLY A 18 -11.48 14.62 3.00
N GLN A 19 -12.50 15.28 3.57
CA GLN A 19 -13.90 14.90 3.36
C GLN A 19 -14.36 15.09 1.92
N VAL A 20 -13.97 16.19 1.27
CA VAL A 20 -14.26 16.46 -0.14
C VAL A 20 -13.60 15.38 -1.01
N MET A 21 -12.31 15.13 -0.80
CA MET A 21 -11.58 14.11 -1.55
C MET A 21 -12.20 12.73 -1.36
N ASN A 22 -12.57 12.35 -0.13
CA ASN A 22 -13.23 11.08 0.12
C ASN A 22 -14.58 10.96 -0.60
N LYS A 23 -15.34 12.06 -0.73
CA LYS A 23 -16.58 12.08 -1.52
C LYS A 23 -16.32 11.99 -3.03
N VAL A 24 -15.23 12.57 -3.52
CA VAL A 24 -14.84 12.48 -4.93
C VAL A 24 -14.38 11.07 -5.27
N THR A 25 -13.58 10.44 -4.41
CA THR A 25 -12.98 9.11 -4.63
C THR A 25 -13.96 7.96 -4.44
N SER A 26 -14.89 8.09 -3.48
CA SER A 26 -15.92 7.07 -3.24
C SER A 26 -16.97 6.95 -4.34
N ARG A 27 -17.14 7.98 -5.19
CA ARG A 27 -18.12 7.95 -6.28
C ARG A 27 -17.66 7.03 -7.41
N ILE A 28 -18.46 6.00 -7.69
CA ILE A 28 -18.21 4.95 -8.70
C ILE A 28 -17.84 5.52 -10.08
N LYS A 29 -18.47 6.59 -10.53
CA LYS A 29 -18.17 7.22 -11.84
C LYS A 29 -16.74 7.76 -11.95
N ASN A 30 -16.18 8.19 -10.82
CA ASN A 30 -14.83 8.77 -10.77
C ASN A 30 -13.75 7.69 -10.68
N LYS A 31 -14.10 6.48 -10.21
CA LYS A 31 -13.17 5.34 -10.13
C LYS A 31 -12.59 4.96 -11.49
N ASN A 32 -13.40 5.04 -12.55
CA ASN A 32 -12.96 4.63 -13.90
C ASN A 32 -12.50 5.81 -14.77
N THR A 33 -12.59 7.06 -14.30
CA THR A 33 -12.35 8.25 -15.14
C THR A 33 -11.33 9.24 -14.57
N LEU A 34 -11.23 9.38 -13.25
CA LEU A 34 -10.32 10.34 -12.59
C LEU A 34 -9.11 9.66 -11.97
N PHE A 35 -9.25 8.41 -11.56
CA PHE A 35 -8.20 7.68 -10.87
C PHE A 35 -7.78 6.53 -11.80
N SER A 36 -6.56 6.62 -12.31
CA SER A 36 -5.98 5.53 -13.09
C SER A 36 -5.76 4.31 -12.20
N ASP A 37 -5.61 3.14 -12.83
CA ASP A 37 -5.29 1.88 -12.13
C ASP A 37 -4.00 1.96 -11.30
N GLN A 38 -3.16 2.96 -11.56
CA GLN A 38 -1.90 3.24 -10.87
C GLN A 38 -1.94 4.63 -10.22
N MET A 39 -2.44 4.70 -8.99
CA MET A 39 -2.44 5.93 -8.22
C MET A 39 -1.66 5.80 -6.92
N LEU A 40 -0.70 6.71 -6.72
CA LEU A 40 0.05 6.84 -5.48
C LEU A 40 -0.64 7.86 -4.57
N VAL A 41 -0.97 7.47 -3.33
CA VAL A 41 -1.41 8.42 -2.31
C VAL A 41 -0.36 8.56 -1.23
N LEU A 42 -0.01 9.79 -0.89
CA LEU A 42 0.91 10.13 0.19
C LEU A 42 0.23 11.05 1.19
N ALA A 43 0.32 10.71 2.47
CA ALA A 43 -0.29 11.48 3.54
C ALA A 43 0.68 11.59 4.74
N PRO A 44 1.52 12.64 4.79
CA PRO A 44 2.32 12.95 5.96
C PRO A 44 1.46 13.35 7.17
N MET A 45 1.92 12.95 8.35
CA MET A 45 1.37 13.24 9.66
C MET A 45 2.51 13.55 10.62
N VAL A 46 2.40 14.65 11.34
CA VAL A 46 3.36 15.05 12.39
C VAL A 46 2.75 14.81 13.78
N ASN A 47 1.43 14.99 13.92
CA ASN A 47 0.74 14.95 15.20
C ASN A 47 -0.50 14.04 15.17
N GLU A 48 -0.92 13.54 16.35
CA GLU A 48 -2.13 12.69 16.49
C GLU A 48 -3.42 13.38 16.04
N ALA A 49 -3.50 14.71 16.10
CA ALA A 49 -4.65 15.47 15.58
C ALA A 49 -4.87 15.28 14.07
N GLU A 50 -3.89 14.74 13.35
CA GLU A 50 -3.94 14.47 11.91
C GLU A 50 -4.26 13.00 11.59
N GLU A 51 -4.67 12.20 12.59
CA GLU A 51 -5.03 10.78 12.43
C GLU A 51 -6.04 10.54 11.29
N TRP A 52 -6.91 11.51 11.01
CA TRP A 52 -7.85 11.43 9.89
C TRP A 52 -7.16 11.19 8.54
N ARG A 53 -5.90 11.60 8.36
CA ARG A 53 -5.11 11.33 7.15
C ARG A 53 -4.79 9.85 7.00
N ARG A 54 -4.48 9.18 8.11
CA ARG A 54 -4.31 7.72 8.13
C ARG A 54 -5.60 7.03 7.73
N VAL A 55 -6.72 7.44 8.34
CA VAL A 55 -8.06 6.91 8.00
C VAL A 55 -8.43 7.20 6.54
N PHE A 56 -8.02 8.34 5.99
CA PHE A 56 -8.24 8.67 4.58
C PHE A 56 -7.52 7.69 3.66
N VAL A 57 -6.24 7.41 3.90
CA VAL A 57 -5.45 6.44 3.11
C VAL A 57 -6.11 5.05 3.20
N ASP A 58 -6.60 4.66 4.37
CA ASP A 58 -7.25 3.36 4.59
C ASP A 58 -8.57 3.25 3.80
N ARG A 59 -9.39 4.30 3.81
CA ARG A 59 -10.62 4.35 3.01
C ARG A 59 -10.32 4.43 1.51
N PHE A 60 -9.22 5.06 1.13
CA PHE A 60 -8.80 5.13 -0.25
C PHE A 60 -8.49 3.74 -0.82
N ARG A 61 -7.99 2.82 0.02
CA ARG A 61 -7.79 1.42 -0.38
C ARG A 61 -9.08 0.71 -0.79
N GLU A 62 -10.20 0.95 -0.11
CA GLU A 62 -11.51 0.37 -0.47
C GLU A 62 -12.03 0.83 -1.84
N VAL A 63 -11.45 1.91 -2.39
CA VAL A 63 -11.80 2.39 -3.72
C VAL A 63 -11.35 1.39 -4.79
N TYR A 64 -10.19 0.77 -4.60
CA TYR A 64 -9.58 -0.19 -5.52
C TYR A 64 -10.10 -1.61 -5.25
N ARG A 65 -10.58 -2.27 -6.30
CA ARG A 65 -11.14 -3.63 -6.22
C ARG A 65 -10.17 -4.73 -6.64
N VAL A 66 -9.00 -4.35 -7.18
CA VAL A 66 -8.03 -5.28 -7.76
C VAL A 66 -6.81 -5.36 -6.85
N ASP A 67 -6.54 -6.55 -6.33
CA ASP A 67 -5.30 -6.87 -5.60
C ASP A 67 -4.16 -7.22 -6.59
N PRO A 68 -2.89 -6.93 -6.25
CA PRO A 68 -2.40 -6.52 -4.94
C PRO A 68 -2.50 -5.01 -4.69
N VAL A 69 -3.04 -4.64 -3.52
CA VAL A 69 -3.07 -3.25 -3.06
C VAL A 69 -2.18 -3.08 -1.83
N PHE A 70 -1.10 -2.30 -1.96
CA PHE A 70 -0.15 -2.08 -0.87
C PHE A 70 -0.43 -0.77 -0.13
N ARG A 71 -0.44 -0.86 1.20
CA ARG A 71 -0.43 0.28 2.11
C ARG A 71 0.81 0.16 2.98
N SER A 72 1.58 1.24 3.13
CA SER A 72 2.69 1.27 4.09
C SER A 72 2.60 2.45 5.03
N GLN A 73 3.15 2.26 6.22
CA GLN A 73 3.40 3.31 7.19
C GLN A 73 4.91 3.38 7.45
N VAL A 74 5.50 4.51 7.12
CA VAL A 74 6.91 4.80 7.39
C VAL A 74 6.99 5.94 8.39
N LEU A 75 7.72 5.73 9.47
CA LEU A 75 8.01 6.75 10.46
C LEU A 75 9.39 7.34 10.16
N PHE A 76 9.46 8.63 9.94
CA PHE A 76 10.70 9.38 9.79
C PHE A 76 11.02 10.10 11.08
N ASN A 77 12.17 9.79 11.68
CA ASN A 77 12.62 10.33 12.95
C ASN A 77 13.88 11.17 12.76
N THR A 78 13.94 12.30 13.45
CA THR A 78 15.17 13.07 13.69
C THR A 78 15.43 13.14 15.19
N THR A 79 16.51 13.81 15.62
CA THR A 79 16.80 14.02 17.05
C THR A 79 15.67 14.72 17.80
N ASP A 80 14.92 15.60 17.12
CA ASP A 80 14.00 16.53 17.77
C ASP A 80 12.54 16.35 17.33
N SER A 81 12.27 15.52 16.32
CA SER A 81 10.92 15.38 15.76
C SER A 81 10.69 14.03 15.08
N SER A 82 9.42 13.66 14.97
CA SER A 82 8.96 12.47 14.25
C SER A 82 7.84 12.84 13.29
N MET A 83 7.82 12.21 12.12
CA MET A 83 6.79 12.36 11.10
C MET A 83 6.42 10.98 10.56
N GLU A 84 5.15 10.62 10.65
CA GLU A 84 4.60 9.43 10.03
C GLU A 84 4.17 9.75 8.59
N MET A 85 4.44 8.84 7.66
CA MET A 85 3.99 8.92 6.27
C MET A 85 3.21 7.67 5.93
N GLY A 86 1.90 7.84 5.72
CA GLY A 86 1.07 6.82 5.11
C GLY A 86 1.25 6.86 3.59
N SER A 87 1.45 5.70 2.97
CA SER A 87 1.47 5.57 1.52
C SER A 87 0.58 4.44 1.02
N PHE A 88 0.07 4.60 -0.21
CA PHE A 88 -0.78 3.64 -0.89
C PHE A 88 -0.35 3.49 -2.33
N LEU A 89 -0.15 2.25 -2.80
CA LEU A 89 0.13 1.95 -4.20
C LEU A 89 -0.52 0.61 -4.62
N PRO A 90 -1.33 0.61 -5.70
CA PRO A 90 -1.86 -0.61 -6.29
C PRO A 90 -0.90 -1.23 -7.33
N GLY A 91 -0.90 -2.56 -7.43
CA GLY A 91 -0.39 -3.30 -8.60
C GLY A 91 1.12 -3.46 -8.73
N ASP A 92 1.93 -3.11 -7.72
CA ASP A 92 3.40 -3.18 -7.81
C ASP A 92 3.99 -4.38 -7.05
N ALA A 93 4.33 -5.45 -7.78
CA ALA A 93 4.95 -6.65 -7.19
C ALA A 93 6.29 -6.38 -6.49
N HIS A 94 6.99 -5.29 -6.85
CA HIS A 94 8.27 -4.90 -6.26
C HIS A 94 8.12 -3.72 -5.29
N PHE A 95 6.91 -3.47 -4.79
CA PHE A 95 6.60 -2.35 -3.91
C PHE A 95 7.55 -2.28 -2.71
N ILE A 96 7.81 -3.41 -2.04
CA ILE A 96 8.64 -3.46 -0.84
C ILE A 96 10.09 -3.07 -1.14
N GLU A 97 10.65 -3.61 -2.23
CA GLU A 97 12.02 -3.29 -2.66
C GLU A 97 12.16 -1.82 -3.04
N ARG A 98 11.19 -1.28 -3.77
CA ARG A 98 11.17 0.14 -4.17
C ARG A 98 10.98 1.06 -2.97
N LEU A 99 10.11 0.71 -2.03
CA LEU A 99 9.90 1.46 -0.80
C LEU A 99 11.19 1.51 0.02
N LYS A 100 11.88 0.38 0.17
CA LYS A 100 13.18 0.31 0.84
C LYS A 100 14.22 1.19 0.14
N ALA A 101 14.34 1.09 -1.18
CA ALA A 101 15.27 1.91 -1.96
C ALA A 101 14.96 3.41 -1.87
N VAL A 102 13.68 3.80 -1.78
CA VAL A 102 13.27 5.19 -1.55
C VAL A 102 13.67 5.65 -0.16
N ASN A 103 13.40 4.85 0.87
CA ASN A 103 13.77 5.15 2.25
C ASN A 103 15.29 5.31 2.42
N GLU A 104 16.09 4.39 1.88
CA GLU A 104 17.56 4.48 1.90
C GLU A 104 18.06 5.76 1.22
N LYS A 105 17.43 6.17 0.10
CA LYS A 105 17.77 7.44 -0.56
C LYS A 105 17.39 8.67 0.26
N ILE A 106 16.26 8.62 0.96
CA ILE A 106 15.80 9.71 1.84
C ILE A 106 16.75 9.86 3.02
N GLU A 107 17.14 8.75 3.66
CA GLU A 107 18.11 8.75 4.75
C GLU A 107 19.47 9.26 4.27
N ALA A 108 20.01 8.71 3.16
CA ALA A 108 21.30 9.14 2.62
C ALA A 108 21.32 10.63 2.27
N ARG A 109 20.23 11.17 1.71
CA ARG A 109 20.11 12.60 1.39
C ARG A 109 20.03 13.48 2.63
N ASN A 110 19.50 12.98 3.73
CA ASN A 110 19.28 13.72 4.97
C ASN A 110 20.19 13.21 6.11
N ALA A 111 21.30 12.54 5.76
CA ALA A 111 22.23 11.98 6.74
C ALA A 111 22.82 13.06 7.66
N ALA A 112 23.07 14.27 7.12
CA ALA A 112 23.53 15.41 7.90
C ALA A 112 22.51 15.91 8.94
N ALA A 113 21.22 15.64 8.71
CA ALA A 113 20.13 15.98 9.63
C ALA A 113 19.79 14.82 10.59
N GLY A 114 20.50 13.68 10.51
CA GLY A 114 20.24 12.51 11.34
C GLY A 114 18.87 11.88 11.10
N LEU A 115 18.32 12.01 9.90
CA LEU A 115 17.01 11.43 9.56
C LEU A 115 17.12 9.91 9.44
N LEU A 116 16.32 9.19 10.22
CA LEU A 116 16.18 7.74 10.17
C LEU A 116 14.74 7.38 9.77
N SER A 117 14.58 6.32 9.00
CA SER A 117 13.27 5.83 8.56
C SER A 117 12.98 4.43 9.13
N ASP A 118 11.87 4.32 9.83
CA ASP A 118 11.37 3.07 10.40
C ASP A 118 10.10 2.65 9.67
N LEU A 119 10.16 1.53 8.97
CA LEU A 119 8.99 0.92 8.37
C LEU A 119 8.17 0.21 9.47
N ARG A 120 6.97 0.72 9.78
CA ARG A 120 6.13 0.17 10.85
C ARG A 120 5.25 -0.97 10.38
N THR A 121 4.51 -0.74 9.31
CA THR A 121 3.53 -1.70 8.80
C THR A 121 3.50 -1.67 7.28
N ILE A 122 3.35 -2.85 6.69
CA ILE A 122 2.89 -3.00 5.31
C ILE A 122 1.64 -3.87 5.36
N GLU A 123 0.57 -3.40 4.75
CA GLU A 123 -0.69 -4.14 4.63
C GLU A 123 -1.02 -4.35 3.15
N GLY A 124 -1.57 -5.52 2.84
CA GLY A 124 -1.98 -5.89 1.47
C GLY A 124 -1.26 -7.12 0.92
N ALA A 125 -1.56 -7.44 -0.35
CA ALA A 125 -0.93 -8.51 -1.13
C ALA A 125 -0.98 -9.93 -0.52
N ILE A 126 -2.00 -10.22 0.31
CA ILE A 126 -2.12 -11.53 0.96
C ILE A 126 -2.49 -12.62 -0.08
N PHE A 127 -3.37 -12.29 -1.03
CA PHE A 127 -3.70 -13.15 -2.17
C PHE A 127 -3.95 -12.29 -3.41
N PRO A 128 -3.39 -12.63 -4.59
CA PRO A 128 -3.79 -11.99 -5.83
C PRO A 128 -5.27 -12.29 -6.08
N LEU A 129 -6.02 -11.29 -6.53
CA LEU A 129 -7.40 -11.53 -6.98
C LEU A 129 -7.34 -12.42 -8.22
N VAL A 130 -7.87 -13.63 -8.11
CA VAL A 130 -8.08 -14.51 -9.26
C VAL A 130 -9.51 -14.25 -9.75
N GLU A 131 -9.66 -13.56 -10.89
CA GLU A 131 -10.97 -13.14 -11.42
C GLU A 131 -11.86 -14.32 -11.87
N ASP A 132 -11.26 -15.48 -12.10
CA ASP A 132 -11.93 -16.76 -12.34
C ASP A 132 -11.17 -17.87 -11.60
N PRO A 133 -11.38 -18.02 -10.28
CA PRO A 133 -10.75 -19.09 -9.55
C PRO A 133 -11.40 -20.38 -10.04
N GLN A 134 -10.74 -21.05 -10.99
CA GLN A 134 -11.07 -22.43 -11.32
C GLN A 134 -11.03 -23.21 -9.99
N PRO A 135 -12.18 -23.63 -9.44
CA PRO A 135 -12.18 -24.39 -8.20
C PRO A 135 -11.27 -25.57 -8.47
N THR A 136 -10.23 -25.68 -7.64
CA THR A 136 -9.16 -26.68 -7.72
C THR A 136 -9.64 -27.92 -8.43
N VAL A 137 -8.97 -28.27 -9.54
CA VAL A 137 -9.10 -29.58 -10.19
C VAL A 137 -9.32 -30.60 -9.09
N PHE A 138 -10.48 -31.25 -9.06
CA PHE A 138 -10.76 -32.28 -8.07
C PHE A 138 -9.66 -33.32 -8.22
N SER A 139 -8.66 -33.27 -7.34
CA SER A 139 -7.59 -34.26 -7.31
C SER A 139 -8.25 -35.58 -6.97
N LEU A 140 -8.33 -36.46 -7.95
CA LEU A 140 -8.79 -37.82 -7.74
C LEU A 140 -7.79 -38.51 -6.81
N PRO A 141 -8.17 -39.59 -6.12
CA PRO A 141 -7.23 -40.34 -5.30
C PRO A 141 -5.92 -40.69 -6.03
N GLY A 142 -5.97 -40.92 -7.35
CA GLY A 142 -4.79 -41.17 -8.18
C GLY A 142 -3.85 -39.98 -8.42
N ASP A 143 -4.29 -38.75 -8.16
CA ASP A 143 -3.49 -37.52 -8.32
C ASP A 143 -2.65 -37.22 -7.06
N TYR A 144 -2.94 -37.91 -5.94
CA TYR A 144 -2.11 -37.89 -4.74
C TYR A 144 -1.00 -38.94 -4.87
N ASP A 145 0.19 -38.65 -4.34
CA ASP A 145 1.24 -39.65 -4.24
C ASP A 145 0.79 -40.78 -3.29
N GLN A 146 0.42 -41.91 -3.89
CA GLN A 146 -0.07 -43.11 -3.20
C GLN A 146 1.07 -43.94 -2.59
N ARG A 147 2.33 -43.54 -2.77
CA ARG A 147 3.47 -44.25 -2.19
C ARG A 147 3.46 -44.11 -0.67
N GLY A 148 3.95 -45.16 0.00
CA GLY A 148 4.02 -45.18 1.46
C GLY A 148 4.89 -44.04 2.00
N PRO A 149 4.62 -43.52 3.21
CA PRO A 149 5.35 -42.38 3.78
C PRO A 149 6.87 -42.56 3.75
N TYR A 150 7.37 -43.78 3.93
CA TYR A 150 8.79 -44.07 3.92
C TYR A 150 9.46 -43.88 2.55
N GLU A 151 8.74 -44.05 1.44
CA GLU A 151 9.27 -43.90 0.08
C GLU A 151 9.32 -42.44 -0.39
N GLN A 152 8.55 -41.55 0.22
CA GLN A 152 8.52 -40.12 -0.11
C GLN A 152 9.64 -39.33 0.56
N TRP A 153 10.18 -39.84 1.67
CA TRP A 153 11.21 -39.17 2.50
C TRP A 153 12.64 -39.58 2.18
N LYS A 154 12.84 -40.46 1.18
CA LYS A 154 14.14 -40.94 0.74
C LYS A 154 14.62 -40.17 -0.48
#